data_AF-A0A1I7UKY2-F1
#
_entry.id   AF-A0A1I7UKY2-F1
#
_cell.length_a   1.000
_cell.length_b   1.000
_cell.length_c   1.000
_cell.angle_alpha   90.00
_cell.angle_beta   90.00
_cell.angle_gamma   90.00
#
_symmetry.space_group_name_H-M   'P 1'
#
loop_
_entity.id
_entity.type
_entity.pdbx_description
1 polymer ?
#
loop_
_entity_poly.entity_id
_entity_poly.type
_entity_poly.pdbx_seq_one_letter_code
_entity_poly.pdbx_strand_id
1 'polypeptide(L)'
;MSLFPILGGYCEGFLANYFGIWSHYLIAFLLPSIIFQVLCLVVCFLIKHQGIARVVIHNVVPDTVYHCFLFLLFSLPILTFFLFREAGMTREEQTLYVSTVYPNYRTQFEKQQNYAVYKFNTQFLILIIEAAIIFFFSTTVFVFITVDMIKMLKRLQKKVSAVSFKRYQSAVISLVAQFGASVVMLTPLTFFVWIAISGMENAQDLVLIPLFICALHSIINALVLIFSNPQYRDFVFRKIPMSRFKDASLAFQSRSRIHPRSTRSPRP
;
A
#
# COMPACT_ATOMS: atom_id res chain seq x y z
N MET A 1 4.66 -8.02 -17.53
CA MET A 1 5.00 -9.45 -17.34
C MET A 1 6.50 -9.63 -17.45
N SER A 2 7.09 -10.46 -16.59
CA SER A 2 8.55 -10.66 -16.48
C SER A 2 9.06 -11.71 -17.47
N LEU A 3 10.13 -11.41 -18.22
CA LEU A 3 10.80 -12.39 -19.07
C LEU A 3 11.98 -13.01 -18.32
N PHE A 4 11.71 -14.03 -17.50
CA PHE A 4 12.80 -14.85 -16.95
C PHE A 4 13.57 -15.56 -18.06
N PRO A 5 14.91 -15.73 -17.92
CA PRO A 5 15.77 -15.40 -16.75
C PRO A 5 16.32 -13.96 -16.74
N ILE A 6 15.83 -13.07 -17.61
CA ILE A 6 16.33 -11.71 -17.74
C ILE A 6 15.63 -10.81 -16.73
N LEU A 7 16.38 -9.94 -16.02
CA LEU A 7 15.80 -8.92 -15.14
C LEU A 7 15.11 -7.86 -15.99
N GLY A 8 13.90 -8.16 -16.45
CA GLY A 8 13.20 -7.33 -17.41
C GLY A 8 11.72 -7.63 -17.46
N GLY A 9 10.95 -6.62 -17.82
CA GLY A 9 9.51 -6.73 -17.93
C GLY A 9 8.98 -5.87 -19.04
N TYR A 10 7.81 -6.25 -19.55
CA TYR A 10 7.03 -5.43 -20.46
C TYR A 10 5.74 -4.97 -19.79
N CYS A 11 5.26 -3.80 -20.21
CA CYS A 11 4.00 -3.23 -19.77
C CYS A 11 3.08 -3.05 -20.98
N GLU A 12 1.91 -3.70 -20.94
CA GLU A 12 0.80 -3.48 -21.90
C GLU A 12 -0.36 -2.71 -21.24
N GLY A 13 -0.05 -1.91 -20.22
CA GLY A 13 -1.05 -1.11 -19.53
C GLY A 13 -1.59 0.02 -20.40
N PHE A 14 -2.71 0.62 -19.98
CA PHE A 14 -3.32 1.77 -20.66
C PHE A 14 -2.31 2.89 -20.95
N LEU A 15 -1.43 3.21 -19.98
CA LEU A 15 -0.38 4.22 -20.14
C LEU A 15 0.69 3.85 -21.18
N ALA A 16 1.04 2.57 -21.30
CA ALA A 16 2.02 2.12 -22.28
C ALA A 16 1.43 2.06 -23.70
N ASN A 17 0.17 1.63 -23.83
CA ASN A 17 -0.48 1.43 -25.13
C ASN A 17 -1.07 2.71 -25.74
N TYR A 18 -1.66 3.60 -24.93
CA TYR A 18 -2.30 4.83 -25.45
C TYR A 18 -1.36 6.04 -25.45
N PHE A 19 -0.49 6.16 -24.45
CA PHE A 19 0.43 7.30 -24.33
C PHE A 19 1.85 6.98 -24.79
N GLY A 20 2.15 5.71 -25.16
CA GLY A 20 3.48 5.30 -25.60
C GLY A 20 4.57 5.46 -24.53
N ILE A 21 4.19 5.53 -23.24
CA ILE A 21 5.15 5.72 -22.16
C ILE A 21 5.98 4.47 -21.99
N TRP A 22 7.30 4.64 -22.03
CA TRP A 22 8.23 3.55 -21.93
C TRP A 22 8.21 2.87 -20.55
N SER A 23 8.23 1.53 -20.55
CA SER A 23 8.14 0.68 -19.35
C SER A 23 9.17 0.99 -18.28
N HIS A 24 10.37 1.45 -18.65
CA HIS A 24 11.38 1.85 -17.66
C HIS A 24 10.89 3.02 -16.78
N TYR A 25 10.24 4.04 -17.36
CA TYR A 25 9.70 5.17 -16.58
C TYR A 25 8.52 4.75 -15.70
N LEU A 26 7.72 3.77 -16.16
CA LEU A 26 6.64 3.20 -15.36
C LEU A 26 7.17 2.46 -14.13
N ILE A 27 8.23 1.66 -14.29
CA ILE A 27 8.90 0.97 -13.17
C ILE A 27 9.63 1.98 -12.27
N ALA A 28 10.29 2.98 -12.88
CA ALA A 28 10.95 4.07 -12.16
C ALA A 28 9.97 4.88 -11.31
N PHE A 29 8.70 4.99 -11.71
CA PHE A 29 7.66 5.63 -10.91
C PHE A 29 7.06 4.69 -9.85
N LEU A 30 6.91 3.40 -10.17
CA LEU A 30 6.33 2.41 -9.26
C LEU A 30 7.17 2.21 -7.98
N LEU A 31 8.48 2.06 -8.11
CA LEU A 31 9.38 1.83 -6.98
C LEU A 31 9.34 2.94 -5.90
N PRO A 32 9.55 4.23 -6.23
CA PRO A 32 9.45 5.31 -5.26
C PRO A 32 8.02 5.50 -4.75
N SER A 33 6.98 5.12 -5.50
CA SER A 33 5.60 5.13 -5.00
C SER A 33 5.39 4.14 -3.86
N ILE A 34 5.99 2.94 -3.94
CA ILE A 34 5.96 1.94 -2.86
C ILE A 34 6.69 2.47 -1.63
N ILE A 35 7.87 3.10 -1.82
CA ILE A 35 8.64 3.72 -0.73
C ILE A 35 7.82 4.84 -0.08
N PHE A 36 7.24 5.73 -0.89
CA PHE A 36 6.39 6.82 -0.43
C PHE A 36 5.22 6.32 0.42
N GLN A 37 4.57 5.23 0.02
CA GLN A 37 3.49 4.63 0.81
C GLN A 37 3.95 4.16 2.20
N VAL A 38 5.11 3.49 2.29
CA VAL A 38 5.69 3.06 3.58
C VAL A 38 6.03 4.28 4.43
N LEU A 39 6.57 5.34 3.84
CA LEU A 39 6.89 6.58 4.54
C LEU A 39 5.64 7.30 5.05
N CYS A 40 4.55 7.34 4.28
CA CYS A 40 3.28 7.87 4.74
C CYS A 40 2.79 7.14 6.00
N LEU A 41 2.94 5.82 6.08
CA LEU A 41 2.62 5.07 7.30
C LEU A 41 3.51 5.50 8.47
N VAL A 42 4.83 5.68 8.27
CA VAL A 42 5.75 6.20 9.31
C VAL A 42 5.26 7.55 9.83
N VAL A 43 4.89 8.45 8.93
CA VAL A 43 4.38 9.78 9.28
C VAL A 43 3.08 9.67 10.07
N CYS A 44 2.16 8.77 9.69
CA CYS A 44 0.94 8.54 10.46
C CYS A 44 1.24 8.05 11.90
N PHE A 45 2.22 7.15 12.07
CA PHE A 45 2.68 6.70 13.39
C PHE A 45 3.27 7.85 14.19
N LEU A 46 4.07 8.70 13.57
CA LEU A 46 4.70 9.83 14.24
C LEU A 46 3.68 10.89 14.67
N ILE A 47 2.73 11.25 13.80
CA ILE A 47 1.62 12.18 14.13
C ILE A 47 0.82 11.60 15.31
N LYS A 48 0.51 10.30 15.26
CA LYS A 48 -0.27 9.66 16.33
C LYS A 48 0.51 9.62 17.64
N HIS A 49 1.80 9.28 17.58
CA HIS A 49 2.71 9.30 18.72
C HIS A 49 2.76 10.69 19.35
N GLN A 50 3.05 11.74 18.57
CA GLN A 50 3.11 13.12 19.06
C GLN A 50 1.78 13.61 19.65
N GLY A 51 0.66 13.23 19.03
CA GLY A 51 -0.68 13.55 19.54
C GLY A 51 -0.97 12.95 20.92
N ILE A 52 -0.51 11.72 21.19
CA ILE A 52 -0.65 11.11 22.52
C ILE A 52 0.43 11.66 23.49
N ALA A 53 1.65 11.88 23.01
CA ALA A 53 2.79 12.38 23.76
C ALA A 53 2.51 13.75 24.39
N ARG A 54 1.86 14.64 23.65
CA ARG A 54 1.44 15.97 24.16
C ARG A 54 0.41 15.86 25.28
N VAL A 55 -0.54 14.92 25.20
CA VAL A 55 -1.55 14.70 26.26
C VAL A 55 -0.92 14.06 27.51
N VAL A 56 0.03 13.15 27.31
CA VAL A 56 0.70 12.45 28.42
C VAL A 56 1.88 13.24 28.98
N ILE A 57 2.36 14.29 28.28
CA ILE A 57 3.57 15.06 28.56
C ILE A 57 4.77 14.11 28.70
N HIS A 58 4.96 13.24 27.70
CA HIS A 58 6.00 12.22 27.71
C HIS A 58 6.56 12.06 26.29
N ASN A 59 7.89 12.12 26.12
CA ASN A 59 8.59 11.96 24.85
C ASN A 59 8.04 12.85 23.70
N VAL A 60 7.75 14.12 24.00
CA VAL A 60 7.34 15.10 22.96
C VAL A 60 8.57 15.50 22.15
N VAL A 61 8.51 15.36 20.84
CA VAL A 61 9.60 15.74 19.94
C VAL A 61 9.47 17.24 19.64
N PRO A 62 10.57 18.02 19.67
CA PRO A 62 10.54 19.43 19.29
C PRO A 62 10.04 19.64 17.86
N ASP A 63 9.25 20.68 17.63
CA ASP A 63 8.62 20.92 16.32
C ASP A 63 9.66 21.07 15.19
N THR A 64 10.81 21.71 15.45
CA THR A 64 11.91 21.82 14.47
C THR A 64 12.45 20.45 14.06
N VAL A 65 12.70 19.56 15.02
CA VAL A 65 13.21 18.20 14.75
C VAL A 65 12.16 17.39 13.99
N TYR A 66 10.89 17.54 14.36
CA TYR A 66 9.77 16.90 13.68
C TYR A 66 9.68 17.33 12.20
N HIS A 67 9.73 18.63 11.91
CA HIS A 67 9.67 19.13 10.53
C HIS A 67 10.92 18.76 9.71
N CYS A 68 12.11 18.80 10.30
CA CYS A 68 13.33 18.33 9.64
C CYS A 68 13.24 16.83 9.29
N PHE A 69 12.73 16.02 10.21
CA PHE A 69 12.54 14.59 9.98
C PHE A 69 11.51 14.31 8.87
N LEU A 70 10.40 15.05 8.83
CA LEU A 70 9.42 14.95 7.74
C LEU A 70 10.02 15.33 6.39
N PHE A 71 10.76 16.43 6.32
CA PHE A 71 11.43 16.87 5.10
C PHE A 71 12.41 15.80 4.58
N LEU A 72 13.22 15.23 5.48
CA LEU A 72 14.14 14.15 5.16
C LEU A 72 13.41 12.92 4.62
N LEU A 73 12.35 12.47 5.29
CA LEU A 73 11.57 11.30 4.84
C LEU A 73 11.00 11.50 3.43
N PHE A 74 10.38 12.65 3.14
CA PHE A 74 9.79 12.91 1.82
C PHE A 74 10.82 13.15 0.71
N SER A 75 12.07 13.49 1.05
CA SER A 75 13.14 13.60 0.08
C SER A 75 13.65 12.23 -0.43
N LEU A 76 13.48 11.16 0.35
CA LEU A 76 13.98 9.82 -0.01
C LEU A 76 13.36 9.25 -1.30
N PRO A 77 12.03 9.23 -1.51
CA PRO A 77 11.44 8.73 -2.76
C PRO A 77 11.90 9.50 -4.00
N ILE A 78 12.13 10.80 -3.85
CA ILE A 78 12.61 11.65 -4.94
C ILE A 78 14.04 11.24 -5.29
N LEU A 79 14.91 11.06 -4.30
CA LEU A 79 16.27 10.58 -4.51
C LEU A 79 16.30 9.20 -5.17
N THR A 80 15.51 8.25 -4.66
CA THR A 80 15.44 6.90 -5.24
C THR A 80 14.93 6.91 -6.70
N PHE A 81 13.98 7.81 -7.04
CA PHE A 81 13.54 7.98 -8.43
C PHE A 81 14.70 8.39 -9.36
N PHE A 82 15.49 9.39 -8.95
CA PHE A 82 16.62 9.85 -9.76
C PHE A 82 17.72 8.78 -9.88
N LEU A 83 18.06 8.11 -8.78
CA LEU A 83 19.04 7.02 -8.80
C LEU A 83 18.59 5.86 -9.70
N PHE A 84 17.31 5.50 -9.66
CA PHE A 84 16.77 4.43 -10.51
C PHE A 84 16.72 4.82 -11.99
N ARG A 85 16.40 6.09 -12.29
CA ARG A 85 16.45 6.62 -13.65
C ARG A 85 17.86 6.57 -14.22
N GLU A 86 18.87 6.88 -13.42
CA GLU A 86 20.27 6.85 -13.83
C GLU A 86 20.80 5.42 -13.97
N ALA A 87 20.35 4.49 -13.11
CA ALA A 87 20.72 3.08 -13.18
C ALA A 87 20.16 2.35 -14.41
N GLY A 88 19.17 2.93 -15.10
CA GLY A 88 18.58 2.38 -16.31
C GLY A 88 19.50 2.43 -17.52
N MET A 89 19.44 1.40 -18.36
CA MET A 89 20.11 1.40 -19.67
C MET A 89 19.23 2.06 -20.73
N THR A 90 19.82 2.72 -21.72
CA THR A 90 19.11 3.24 -22.90
C THR A 90 18.52 2.12 -23.74
N ARG A 91 17.57 2.43 -24.65
CA ARG A 91 16.92 1.39 -25.49
C ARG A 91 17.91 0.69 -26.42
N GLU A 92 18.88 1.43 -26.93
CA GLU A 92 19.92 0.96 -27.82
C GLU A 92 20.84 -0.03 -27.08
N GLU A 93 21.27 0.33 -25.87
CA GLU A 93 22.07 -0.53 -24.99
C GLU A 93 21.30 -1.78 -24.55
N GLN A 94 20.01 -1.68 -24.25
CA GLN A 94 19.16 -2.83 -23.93
C GLN A 94 19.07 -3.81 -25.09
N THR A 95 18.86 -3.31 -26.31
CA THR A 95 18.77 -4.13 -27.52
C THR A 95 20.10 -4.84 -27.79
N LEU A 96 21.22 -4.12 -27.64
CA LEU A 96 22.56 -4.68 -27.77
C LEU A 96 22.84 -5.76 -26.70
N TYR A 97 22.47 -5.50 -25.45
CA TYR A 97 22.64 -6.42 -24.33
C TYR A 97 21.85 -7.72 -24.52
N VAL A 98 20.57 -7.63 -24.93
CA VAL A 98 19.75 -8.81 -25.24
C VAL A 98 20.35 -9.60 -26.41
N SER A 99 20.82 -8.92 -27.46
CA SER A 99 21.40 -9.59 -28.63
C SER A 99 22.72 -10.33 -28.34
N THR A 100 23.49 -9.86 -27.36
CA THR A 100 24.82 -10.40 -27.01
C THR A 100 24.76 -11.47 -25.92
N VAL A 101 23.93 -11.28 -24.90
CA VAL A 101 23.87 -12.17 -23.72
C VAL A 101 22.77 -13.22 -23.86
N TYR A 102 21.67 -12.90 -24.56
CA TYR A 102 20.48 -13.75 -24.67
C TYR A 102 19.97 -13.87 -26.12
N PRO A 103 20.82 -14.32 -27.07
CA PRO A 103 20.49 -14.32 -28.50
C PRO A 103 19.24 -15.14 -28.84
N ASN A 104 18.98 -16.23 -28.10
CA ASN A 104 17.83 -17.11 -28.28
C ASN A 104 16.48 -16.45 -27.93
N TYR A 105 16.49 -15.35 -27.16
CA TYR A 105 15.27 -14.65 -26.73
C TYR A 105 14.99 -13.40 -27.57
N ARG A 106 15.89 -13.01 -28.48
CA ARG A 106 15.80 -11.78 -29.30
C ARG A 106 14.47 -11.63 -30.04
N THR A 107 14.00 -12.69 -30.69
CA THR A 107 12.74 -12.70 -31.44
C THR A 107 11.50 -12.53 -30.55
N GLN A 108 11.57 -12.97 -29.28
CA GLN A 108 10.48 -12.74 -28.32
C GLN A 108 10.46 -11.28 -27.84
N PHE A 109 11.61 -10.65 -27.64
CA PHE A 109 11.71 -9.24 -27.25
C PHE A 109 11.36 -8.28 -28.40
N GLU A 110 11.77 -8.58 -29.63
CA GLU A 110 11.41 -7.76 -30.82
C GLU A 110 9.90 -7.72 -31.07
N LYS A 111 9.16 -8.77 -30.67
CA LYS A 111 7.70 -8.82 -30.77
C LYS A 111 6.98 -7.95 -29.73
N GLN A 112 7.67 -7.57 -28.65
CA GLN A 112 7.10 -6.79 -27.54
C GLN A 112 7.32 -5.29 -27.76
N GLN A 113 6.25 -4.49 -27.84
CA GLN A 113 6.37 -3.05 -28.15
C GLN A 113 7.03 -2.22 -27.04
N ASN A 114 6.95 -2.66 -25.77
CA ASN A 114 7.39 -1.88 -24.61
C ASN A 114 8.07 -2.74 -23.54
N TYR A 115 9.26 -3.26 -23.84
CA TYR A 115 10.09 -3.95 -22.85
C TYR A 115 11.10 -3.01 -22.18
N ALA A 116 11.50 -3.37 -20.96
CA ALA A 116 12.62 -2.78 -20.23
C ALA A 116 13.47 -3.92 -19.66
N VAL A 117 14.77 -3.88 -19.91
CA VAL A 117 15.76 -4.85 -19.39
C VAL A 117 16.79 -4.11 -18.56
N TYR A 118 17.12 -4.68 -17.41
CA TYR A 118 18.07 -4.12 -16.46
C TYR A 118 19.30 -5.01 -16.37
N LYS A 119 20.46 -4.38 -16.32
CA LYS A 119 21.74 -5.03 -16.05
C LYS A 119 22.14 -4.67 -14.63
N PHE A 120 22.70 -5.64 -13.90
CA PHE A 120 23.36 -5.36 -12.63
C PHE A 120 24.60 -4.50 -12.89
N ASN A 121 24.46 -3.19 -12.73
CA ASN A 121 25.53 -2.20 -12.76
C ASN A 121 25.80 -1.67 -11.33
N THR A 122 26.85 -0.86 -11.17
CA THR A 122 27.22 -0.29 -9.87
C THR A 122 26.09 0.56 -9.27
N GLN A 123 25.32 1.28 -10.10
CA GLN A 123 24.18 2.09 -9.64
C GLN A 123 23.02 1.22 -9.12
N PHE A 124 22.77 0.07 -9.75
CA PHE A 124 21.79 -0.90 -9.28
C PHE A 124 22.21 -1.54 -7.96
N LEU A 125 23.52 -1.78 -7.75
CA LEU A 125 24.04 -2.23 -6.47
C LEU A 125 23.84 -1.17 -5.37
N ILE A 126 24.07 0.12 -5.67
CA ILE A 126 23.80 1.23 -4.75
C ILE A 126 22.31 1.26 -4.36
N LEU A 127 21.40 1.08 -5.31
CA LEU A 127 19.96 1.02 -5.06
C LEU A 127 19.56 -0.15 -4.14
N ILE A 128 20.17 -1.33 -4.30
CA ILE A 128 19.92 -2.48 -3.43
C ILE A 128 20.39 -2.17 -1.99
N ILE A 129 21.58 -1.58 -1.84
CA ILE A 129 22.13 -1.21 -0.54
C ILE A 129 21.27 -0.14 0.13
N GLU A 130 20.88 0.90 -0.61
CA GLU A 130 19.98 1.96 -0.14
C GLU A 130 18.65 1.36 0.36
N ALA A 131 18.02 0.49 -0.44
CA ALA A 131 16.78 -0.17 -0.07
C ALA A 131 16.91 -1.02 1.21
N ALA A 132 18.02 -1.75 1.37
CA ALA A 132 18.30 -2.53 2.57
C ALA A 132 18.44 -1.66 3.82
N ILE A 133 19.16 -0.53 3.71
CA ILE A 133 19.32 0.44 4.81
C ILE A 133 17.98 1.05 5.19
N ILE A 134 17.20 1.52 4.21
CA ILE A 134 15.87 2.10 4.44
C ILE A 134 14.96 1.08 5.12
N PHE A 135 14.95 -0.17 4.65
CA PHE A 135 14.12 -1.23 5.22
C PHE A 135 14.48 -1.53 6.68
N PHE A 136 15.76 -1.70 7.00
CA PHE A 136 16.22 -2.00 8.35
C PHE A 136 15.98 -0.82 9.33
N PHE A 137 16.34 0.40 8.90
CA PHE A 137 16.13 1.60 9.69
C PHE A 137 14.64 1.85 9.95
N SER A 138 13.82 1.81 8.90
CA SER A 138 12.37 2.00 8.99
C SER A 138 11.73 0.98 9.93
N THR A 139 12.04 -0.30 9.78
CA THR A 139 11.51 -1.37 10.64
C THR A 139 11.86 -1.15 12.12
N THR A 140 13.11 -0.76 12.41
CA THR A 140 13.55 -0.48 13.78
C THR A 140 12.78 0.69 14.39
N VAL A 141 12.64 1.80 13.65
CA VAL A 141 11.88 2.97 14.09
C VAL A 141 10.40 2.63 14.31
N PHE A 142 9.79 1.84 13.42
CA PHE A 142 8.41 1.38 13.58
C PHE A 142 8.20 0.57 14.86
N VAL A 143 9.07 -0.40 15.14
CA VAL A 143 8.97 -1.22 16.35
C VAL A 143 9.11 -0.34 17.59
N PHE A 144 10.10 0.56 17.61
CA PHE A 144 10.31 1.47 18.74
C PHE A 144 9.09 2.38 19.00
N ILE A 145 8.60 3.07 17.96
CA ILE A 145 7.43 3.97 18.09
C ILE A 145 6.19 3.17 18.53
N THR A 146 5.97 1.98 17.98
CA THR A 146 4.83 1.14 18.34
C THR A 146 4.87 0.74 19.82
N VAL A 147 6.02 0.26 20.29
CA VAL A 147 6.20 -0.11 21.71
C VAL A 147 5.99 1.09 22.61
N ASP A 148 6.54 2.25 22.27
CA ASP A 148 6.36 3.48 23.06
C ASP A 148 4.89 3.95 23.07
N MET A 149 4.21 3.90 21.92
CA MET A 149 2.77 4.21 21.83
C MET A 149 1.92 3.29 22.69
N ILE A 150 2.21 1.97 22.73
CA ILE A 150 1.49 1.02 23.60
C ILE A 150 1.72 1.33 25.08
N LYS A 151 2.97 1.64 25.48
CA LYS A 151 3.29 2.06 26.85
C LYS A 151 2.57 3.36 27.22
N MET A 152 2.52 4.30 26.30
CA MET A 152 1.89 5.60 26.49
C MET A 152 0.36 5.49 26.56
N LEU A 153 -0.27 4.57 25.81
CA LEU A 153 -1.69 4.27 25.95
C LEU A 153 -2.07 3.84 27.37
N LYS A 154 -1.25 3.00 28.03
CA LYS A 154 -1.49 2.59 29.44
C LYS A 154 -1.50 3.80 30.39
N ARG A 155 -0.66 4.80 30.12
CA ARG A 155 -0.63 6.06 30.89
C ARG A 155 -1.82 6.94 30.56
N LEU A 156 -2.21 7.00 29.28
CA LEU A 156 -3.34 7.78 28.79
C LEU A 156 -4.67 7.33 29.43
N GLN A 157 -4.84 6.03 29.70
CA GLN A 157 -6.03 5.48 30.36
C GLN A 157 -6.38 6.21 31.67
N LYS A 158 -5.39 6.72 32.40
CA LYS A 158 -5.58 7.44 33.66
C LYS A 158 -5.86 8.94 33.48
N LYS A 159 -5.62 9.50 32.28
CA LYS A 159 -5.69 10.94 32.00
C LYS A 159 -6.92 11.37 31.19
N VAL A 160 -7.64 10.43 30.57
CA VAL A 160 -8.76 10.75 29.67
C VAL A 160 -9.98 9.89 29.99
N SER A 161 -11.17 10.35 29.56
CA SER A 161 -12.42 9.60 29.70
C SER A 161 -12.38 8.26 28.94
N ALA A 162 -13.16 7.27 29.39
CA ALA A 162 -13.22 5.94 28.76
C ALA A 162 -13.60 6.01 27.26
N VAL A 163 -14.48 6.94 26.89
CA VAL A 163 -14.88 7.17 25.49
C VAL A 163 -13.70 7.68 24.65
N SER A 164 -12.95 8.65 25.16
CA SER A 164 -11.78 9.20 24.48
C SER A 164 -10.65 8.18 24.39
N PHE A 165 -10.40 7.44 25.47
CA PHE A 165 -9.41 6.37 25.52
C PHE A 165 -9.67 5.31 24.45
N LYS A 166 -10.91 4.86 24.30
CA LYS A 166 -11.31 3.88 23.27
C LYS A 166 -10.99 4.37 21.86
N ARG A 167 -11.12 5.68 21.59
CA ARG A 167 -10.74 6.28 20.30
C ARG A 167 -9.23 6.24 20.08
N TYR A 168 -8.43 6.60 21.08
CA TYR A 168 -6.97 6.51 20.98
C TYR A 168 -6.49 5.07 20.76
N GLN A 169 -6.99 4.14 21.57
CA GLN A 169 -6.69 2.71 21.45
C GLN A 169 -7.05 2.18 20.07
N SER A 170 -8.26 2.45 19.58
CA SER A 170 -8.68 1.93 18.28
C SER A 170 -7.88 2.49 17.12
N ALA A 171 -7.48 3.76 17.18
CA ALA A 171 -6.62 4.36 16.18
C ALA A 171 -5.22 3.72 16.16
N VAL A 172 -4.63 3.45 17.34
CA VAL A 172 -3.33 2.75 17.42
C VAL A 172 -3.42 1.32 16.89
N ILE A 173 -4.47 0.57 17.27
CA ILE A 173 -4.69 -0.80 16.78
C ILE A 173 -4.84 -0.82 15.26
N SER A 174 -5.63 0.11 14.70
CA SER A 174 -5.79 0.22 13.25
C SER A 174 -4.46 0.52 12.55
N LEU A 175 -3.61 1.35 13.15
CA LEU A 175 -2.33 1.72 12.58
C LEU A 175 -1.33 0.54 12.58
N VAL A 176 -1.30 -0.23 13.68
CA VAL A 176 -0.53 -1.48 13.77
C VAL A 176 -1.04 -2.51 12.78
N ALA A 177 -2.36 -2.61 12.59
CA ALA A 177 -2.96 -3.51 11.60
C ALA A 177 -2.59 -3.10 10.16
N GLN A 178 -2.59 -1.81 9.83
CA GLN A 178 -2.17 -1.29 8.52
C GLN A 178 -0.69 -1.57 8.23
N PHE A 179 0.16 -1.40 9.25
CA PHE A 179 1.58 -1.76 9.14
C PHE A 179 1.74 -3.27 8.92
N GLY A 180 1.08 -4.10 9.72
CA GLY A 180 1.11 -5.56 9.58
C GLY A 180 0.63 -6.02 8.20
N ALA A 181 -0.49 -5.47 7.72
CA ALA A 181 -0.99 -5.73 6.37
C ALA A 181 0.03 -5.33 5.30
N SER A 182 0.70 -4.19 5.48
CA SER A 182 1.72 -3.74 4.54
C SER A 182 2.95 -4.64 4.52
N VAL A 183 3.43 -5.11 5.68
CA VAL A 183 4.54 -6.07 5.76
C VAL A 183 4.18 -7.39 5.08
N VAL A 184 3.00 -7.95 5.38
CA VAL A 184 2.54 -9.21 4.76
C VAL A 184 2.47 -9.10 3.25
N MET A 185 2.04 -7.95 2.73
CA MET A 185 1.90 -7.71 1.29
C MET A 185 3.23 -7.34 0.60
N LEU A 186 4.22 -6.81 1.34
CA LEU A 186 5.57 -6.55 0.81
C LEU A 186 6.43 -7.81 0.74
N THR A 187 6.21 -8.80 1.62
CA THR A 187 7.00 -10.04 1.68
C THR A 187 7.03 -10.81 0.33
N PRO A 188 5.92 -10.97 -0.41
CA PRO A 188 5.96 -11.57 -1.75
C PRO A 188 6.81 -10.77 -2.74
N LEU A 189 6.84 -9.44 -2.62
CA LEU A 189 7.62 -8.57 -3.51
C LEU A 189 9.12 -8.67 -3.23
N THR A 190 9.52 -8.73 -1.96
CA THR A 190 10.93 -8.95 -1.61
C THR A 190 11.41 -10.33 -2.02
N PHE A 191 10.55 -11.35 -1.86
CA PHE A 191 10.81 -12.70 -2.35
C PHE A 191 10.93 -12.75 -3.88
N PHE A 192 10.09 -11.99 -4.61
CA PHE A 192 10.22 -11.83 -6.05
C PHE A 192 11.58 -11.25 -6.45
N VAL A 193 12.02 -10.15 -5.82
CA VAL A 193 13.33 -9.53 -6.11
C VAL A 193 14.46 -10.52 -5.84
N TRP A 194 14.37 -11.31 -4.76
CA TRP A 194 15.34 -12.35 -4.46
C TRP A 194 15.42 -13.42 -5.55
N ILE A 195 14.27 -13.93 -6.03
CA ILE A 195 14.22 -14.91 -7.13
C ILE A 195 14.76 -14.30 -8.44
N ALA A 196 14.45 -13.03 -8.69
CA ALA A 196 14.94 -12.32 -9.87
C ALA A 196 16.48 -12.18 -9.84
N ILE A 197 17.07 -12.01 -8.66
CA ILE A 197 18.53 -12.01 -8.47
C ILE A 197 19.11 -13.43 -8.59
N SER A 198 18.40 -14.46 -8.14
CA SER A 198 18.91 -15.84 -8.17
C SER A 198 18.90 -16.50 -9.55
N GLY A 199 18.26 -15.89 -10.56
CA GLY A 199 18.35 -16.31 -11.96
C GLY A 199 17.65 -17.63 -12.30
N MET A 200 16.62 -18.03 -11.53
CA MET A 200 15.92 -19.29 -11.74
C MET A 200 15.14 -19.32 -13.06
N GLU A 201 15.42 -20.32 -13.91
CA GLU A 201 14.93 -20.40 -15.30
C GLU A 201 13.40 -20.67 -15.44
N ASN A 202 12.74 -21.21 -14.40
CA ASN A 202 11.32 -21.61 -14.44
C ASN A 202 10.39 -20.77 -13.52
N ALA A 203 10.76 -19.53 -13.19
CA ALA A 203 10.03 -18.74 -12.19
C ALA A 203 8.86 -17.88 -12.74
N GLN A 204 8.50 -17.96 -14.02
CA GLN A 204 7.52 -17.03 -14.64
C GLN A 204 6.17 -16.98 -13.92
N ASP A 205 5.54 -18.13 -13.63
CA ASP A 205 4.26 -18.19 -12.92
C ASP A 205 4.40 -17.73 -11.45
N LEU A 206 5.56 -17.99 -10.86
CA LEU A 206 5.88 -17.70 -9.48
C LEU A 206 6.08 -16.19 -9.23
N VAL A 207 6.36 -15.43 -10.28
CA VAL A 207 6.55 -13.97 -10.26
C VAL A 207 5.26 -13.19 -10.51
N LEU A 208 4.34 -13.78 -11.27
CA LEU A 208 3.06 -13.17 -11.55
C LEU A 208 2.23 -12.97 -10.27
N ILE A 209 2.30 -13.95 -9.35
CA ILE A 209 1.56 -13.93 -8.07
C ILE A 209 1.95 -12.72 -7.19
N PRO A 210 3.23 -12.46 -6.89
CA PRO A 210 3.68 -11.25 -6.18
C PRO A 210 3.20 -9.94 -6.82
N LEU A 211 3.20 -9.84 -8.14
CA LEU A 211 2.78 -8.62 -8.85
C LEU A 211 1.29 -8.34 -8.68
N PHE A 212 0.44 -9.38 -8.75
CA PHE A 212 -0.99 -9.23 -8.45
C PHE A 212 -1.24 -8.85 -6.99
N ILE A 213 -0.47 -9.42 -6.06
CA ILE A 213 -0.55 -9.07 -4.63
C ILE A 213 -0.20 -7.59 -4.45
N CYS A 214 0.86 -7.08 -5.09
CA CYS A 214 1.21 -5.66 -5.03
C CYS A 214 0.10 -4.75 -5.57
N ALA A 215 -0.58 -5.13 -6.66
CA ALA A 215 -1.70 -4.35 -7.19
C ALA A 215 -2.88 -4.28 -6.19
N LEU A 216 -3.12 -5.35 -5.43
CA LEU A 216 -4.19 -5.42 -4.43
C LEU A 216 -3.83 -4.73 -3.10
N HIS A 217 -2.56 -4.41 -2.85
CA HIS A 217 -2.06 -3.87 -1.59
C HIS A 217 -2.80 -2.60 -1.13
N SER A 218 -3.01 -1.65 -2.04
CA SER A 218 -3.71 -0.39 -1.71
C SER A 218 -5.16 -0.64 -1.29
N ILE A 219 -5.85 -1.58 -1.94
CA ILE A 219 -7.22 -1.97 -1.62
C ILE A 219 -7.27 -2.63 -0.23
N ILE A 220 -6.36 -3.55 0.05
CA ILE A 220 -6.30 -4.24 1.35
C ILE A 220 -6.02 -3.25 2.47
N ASN A 221 -5.09 -2.31 2.28
CA ASN A 221 -4.82 -1.27 3.27
C ASN A 221 -6.05 -0.38 3.55
N ALA A 222 -6.82 -0.02 2.51
CA ALA A 222 -8.08 0.70 2.68
C ALA A 222 -9.12 -0.13 3.46
N LEU A 223 -9.24 -1.43 3.17
CA LEU A 223 -10.14 -2.32 3.91
C LEU A 223 -9.73 -2.44 5.37
N VAL A 224 -8.44 -2.61 5.66
CA VAL A 224 -7.92 -2.69 7.03
C VAL A 224 -8.21 -1.40 7.80
N LEU A 225 -8.06 -0.22 7.19
CA LEU A 225 -8.45 1.06 7.78
C LEU A 225 -9.95 1.07 8.15
N ILE A 226 -10.82 0.67 7.21
CA ILE A 226 -12.28 0.66 7.40
C ILE A 226 -12.69 -0.32 8.51
N PHE A 227 -12.13 -1.54 8.51
CA PHE A 227 -12.53 -2.58 9.47
C PHE A 227 -11.95 -2.36 10.86
N SER A 228 -10.69 -1.91 10.98
CA SER A 228 -10.04 -1.74 12.27
C SER A 228 -10.41 -0.43 12.98
N ASN A 229 -11.00 0.55 12.27
CA ASN A 229 -11.40 1.82 12.86
C ASN A 229 -12.94 1.92 12.96
N PRO A 230 -13.54 1.76 14.15
CA PRO A 230 -14.99 1.76 14.34
C PRO A 230 -15.63 3.09 13.96
N GLN A 231 -14.90 4.22 14.03
CA GLN A 231 -15.45 5.50 13.57
C GLN A 231 -15.60 5.55 12.04
N TYR A 232 -14.65 4.95 11.31
CA TYR A 232 -14.69 4.87 9.86
C TYR A 232 -15.71 3.83 9.40
N ARG A 233 -15.76 2.69 10.09
CA ARG A 233 -16.82 1.69 9.91
C ARG A 233 -18.19 2.31 10.11
N ASP A 234 -18.41 2.99 11.23
CA ASP A 234 -19.70 3.60 11.50
C ASP A 234 -20.00 4.72 10.50
N PHE A 235 -19.02 5.52 10.05
CA PHE A 235 -19.25 6.53 9.00
C PHE A 235 -19.63 5.91 7.63
N VAL A 236 -18.91 4.87 7.19
CA VAL A 236 -19.14 4.19 5.91
C VAL A 236 -20.44 3.39 5.94
N PHE A 237 -20.69 2.62 7.00
CA PHE A 237 -21.87 1.76 7.14
C PHE A 237 -23.12 2.53 7.61
N ARG A 238 -23.01 3.69 8.26
CA ARG A 238 -24.18 4.55 8.56
C ARG A 238 -24.72 5.25 7.32
N LYS A 239 -23.94 5.33 6.24
CA LYS A 239 -24.42 5.73 4.90
C LYS A 239 -24.98 4.58 4.06
N ILE A 240 -24.89 3.32 4.52
CA ILE A 240 -25.63 2.20 3.96
C ILE A 240 -26.88 2.02 4.84
N PRO A 241 -28.05 2.58 4.49
CA PRO A 241 -29.22 2.51 5.35
C PRO A 241 -29.80 1.10 5.31
N MET A 242 -29.23 0.17 6.09
CA MET A 242 -29.88 -1.11 6.43
C MET A 242 -31.16 -0.91 7.26
N SER A 243 -31.42 0.31 7.76
CA SER A 243 -32.70 0.65 8.39
C SER A 243 -33.87 0.73 7.40
N ARG A 244 -33.63 1.11 6.13
CA ARG A 244 -34.71 1.22 5.15
C ARG A 244 -35.30 -0.11 4.70
N PHE A 245 -34.55 -1.22 4.80
CA PHE A 245 -35.08 -2.55 4.45
C PHE A 245 -35.96 -3.16 5.54
N LYS A 246 -35.66 -2.89 6.82
CA LYS A 246 -36.53 -3.30 7.94
C LYS A 246 -37.82 -2.49 7.97
N ASP A 247 -37.73 -1.17 7.75
CA ASP A 247 -38.91 -0.31 7.75
C ASP A 247 -39.81 -0.53 6.53
N ALA A 248 -39.24 -0.81 5.35
CA ALA A 248 -40.02 -1.15 4.16
C ALA A 248 -40.70 -2.53 4.27
N SER A 249 -40.04 -3.51 4.90
CA SER A 249 -40.63 -4.83 5.18
C SER A 249 -41.79 -4.73 6.18
N LEU A 250 -41.60 -3.97 7.28
CA LEU A 250 -42.64 -3.73 8.28
C LEU A 250 -43.81 -2.89 7.71
N ALA A 251 -43.53 -1.91 6.84
CA ALA A 251 -44.55 -1.13 6.14
C ALA A 251 -45.30 -1.95 5.08
N PHE A 252 -44.65 -2.91 4.42
CA PHE A 252 -45.33 -3.82 3.48
C PHE A 252 -46.22 -4.84 4.21
N GLN A 253 -45.79 -5.31 5.38
CA GLN A 253 -46.53 -6.26 6.21
C GLN A 253 -47.72 -5.63 6.96
N SER A 254 -47.66 -4.34 7.25
CA SER A 254 -48.79 -3.58 7.80
C SER A 254 -49.80 -3.18 6.72
N ARG A 255 -49.33 -2.86 5.51
CA ARG A 255 -50.19 -2.48 4.37
C ARG A 255 -50.94 -3.68 3.76
N SER A 256 -50.41 -4.90 3.87
CA SER A 256 -51.10 -6.13 3.46
C SER A 256 -52.17 -6.62 4.45
N ARG A 257 -52.19 -6.11 5.69
CA ARG A 257 -53.25 -6.40 6.68
C ARG A 257 -54.45 -5.46 6.61
N ILE A 258 -54.35 -4.33 5.89
CA ILE A 258 -55.38 -3.28 5.86
C ILE A 258 -56.05 -3.24 4.47
N HIS A 259 -56.51 -4.39 3.95
CA HIS A 259 -57.71 -4.54 3.09
C HIS A 259 -57.78 -5.97 2.51
N PRO A 260 -58.95 -6.64 2.58
CA PRO A 260 -59.99 -6.31 1.62
C PRO A 260 -61.41 -6.13 2.19
N ARG A 261 -62.07 -5.12 1.60
CA ARG A 261 -63.48 -5.07 1.17
C ARG A 261 -64.61 -5.24 2.21
N SER A 262 -65.22 -4.09 2.48
CA SER A 262 -66.65 -3.91 2.73
C SER A 262 -67.53 -4.61 1.69
N THR A 263 -68.72 -5.10 2.06
CA THR A 263 -69.95 -4.93 1.25
C THR A 263 -71.23 -5.11 2.08
N ARG A 264 -72.03 -4.02 2.12
CA ARG A 264 -73.52 -3.85 2.10
C ARG A 264 -74.42 -5.02 2.55
N SER A 265 -75.55 -4.79 3.23
CA SER A 265 -76.78 -4.21 2.65
C SER A 265 -77.89 -3.93 3.72
N PRO A 266 -79.05 -3.31 3.37
CA PRO A 266 -79.86 -2.44 4.24
C PRO A 266 -81.20 -3.04 4.77
N ARG A 267 -81.70 -2.40 5.86
CA ARG A 267 -83.10 -2.21 6.33
C ARG A 267 -84.01 -3.45 6.52
N PRO A 268 -85.02 -3.43 7.43
CA PRO A 268 -86.16 -2.49 7.42
C PRO A 268 -86.08 -1.36 8.45
#